data_AF-A0A2P4XFF5-F1
#
_entry.id   AF-A0A2P4XFF5-F1
#
_cell.length_a   1.000
_cell.length_b   1.000
_cell.length_c   1.000
_cell.angle_alpha   90.00
_cell.angle_beta   90.00
_cell.angle_gamma   90.00
#
_symmetry.space_group_name_H-M   'P 1'
#
loop_
_entity.id
_entity.type
_entity.pdbx_description
1 polymer ?
#
loop_
_entity_poly.entity_id
_entity_poly.type
_entity_poly.pdbx_seq_one_letter_code
_entity_poly.pdbx_strand_id
1 'polypeptide(L)'
;MGAFTPSPTINYNFVAGVYAFFTALCALLTVLHFYVPQVEGFYIVLVPFVPCFLWSLVVRHRWLQQSTTAYKSVDESKKDK
;
A
#
# COMPACT_ATOMS: atom_id res chain seq x y z
N MET A 1 5.43 18.15 -3.68
CA MET A 1 4.81 16.81 -3.65
C MET A 1 4.07 16.68 -2.33
N GLY A 2 2.76 16.48 -2.32
CA GLY A 2 2.01 16.29 -1.08
C GLY A 2 2.21 14.87 -0.56
N ALA A 3 2.10 14.66 0.75
CA ALA A 3 2.31 13.35 1.39
C ALA A 3 1.39 12.25 0.84
N PHE A 4 0.25 12.59 0.21
CA PHE A 4 -0.70 11.64 -0.39
C PHE A 4 -0.79 11.74 -1.91
N THR A 5 0.13 12.47 -2.55
CA THR A 5 0.18 12.59 -4.01
C THR A 5 0.96 11.40 -4.58
N PRO A 6 0.34 10.54 -5.41
CA PRO A 6 1.06 9.42 -6.02
C PRO A 6 2.11 9.90 -7.03
N SER A 7 3.25 9.22 -7.08
CA SER A 7 4.25 9.40 -8.14
C SER A 7 3.85 8.61 -9.39
N PRO A 8 3.98 9.16 -10.60
CA PRO A 8 3.65 8.44 -11.83
C PRO A 8 4.61 7.27 -12.13
N THR A 9 5.81 7.26 -11.53
CA THR A 9 6.83 6.23 -11.79
C THR A 9 6.75 5.02 -10.85
N ILE A 10 5.87 5.06 -9.84
CA ILE A 10 5.79 4.03 -8.80
C ILE A 10 4.58 3.14 -9.04
N ASN A 11 4.79 1.81 -9.00
CA ASN A 11 3.71 0.84 -9.00
C ASN A 11 3.13 0.67 -7.59
N TYR A 12 2.01 1.34 -7.32
CA TYR A 12 1.37 1.28 -6.00
C TYR A 12 0.65 -0.04 -5.68
N ASN A 13 0.41 -0.93 -6.68
CA ASN A 13 -0.03 -2.29 -6.38
C ASN A 13 1.07 -3.09 -5.68
N PHE A 14 2.31 -2.98 -6.17
CA PHE A 14 3.47 -3.64 -5.55
C PHE A 14 3.73 -3.09 -4.14
N VAL A 15 3.78 -1.76 -3.98
CA VAL A 15 4.00 -1.12 -2.68
C VAL A 15 2.94 -1.54 -1.65
N ALA A 16 1.66 -1.49 -2.03
CA ALA A 16 0.58 -1.92 -1.15
C ALA A 16 0.70 -3.41 -0.80
N GLY A 17 1.07 -4.27 -1.75
CA GLY A 17 1.26 -5.70 -1.53
C GLY A 17 2.38 -6.02 -0.54
N VAL A 18 3.54 -5.37 -0.67
CA VAL A 18 4.68 -5.55 0.26
C VAL A 18 4.31 -5.12 1.68
N TYR A 19 3.69 -3.95 1.83
CA TYR A 19 3.27 -3.47 3.15
C TYR A 19 2.14 -4.30 3.75
N ALA A 20 1.22 -4.82 2.93
CA ALA A 20 0.20 -5.78 3.38
C ALA A 20 0.85 -7.05 3.93
N PHE A 21 1.83 -7.61 3.21
CA PHE A 21 2.53 -8.83 3.62
C PHE A 21 3.22 -8.66 4.99
N PHE A 22 4.01 -7.60 5.18
CA PHE A 22 4.69 -7.37 6.45
C PHE A 22 3.74 -6.97 7.59
N THR A 23 2.63 -6.29 7.27
CA THR A 23 1.57 -6.03 8.24
C THR A 23 0.90 -7.34 8.70
N ALA A 24 0.63 -8.26 7.78
CA ALA A 24 0.10 -9.57 8.11
C ALA A 24 1.10 -10.41 8.93
N LEU A 25 2.39 -10.36 8.58
CA LEU A 25 3.45 -11.01 9.35
C LEU A 25 3.59 -10.40 10.76
N CYS A 26 3.44 -9.08 10.89
CA CYS A 26 3.38 -8.40 12.18
C CYS A 26 2.24 -8.97 13.02
N ALA A 27 1.02 -9.03 12.47
CA ALA A 27 -0.14 -9.58 13.17
C ALA A 27 0.08 -11.04 13.59
N LEU A 28 0.65 -11.86 12.69
CA LEU A 28 0.99 -13.25 12.99
C LEU A 28 1.98 -13.36 14.16
N LEU A 29 3.07 -12.58 14.15
CA LEU A 29 4.06 -12.57 15.23
C LEU A 29 3.48 -12.01 16.54
N THR A 30 2.60 -11.02 16.47
CA THR A 30 1.88 -10.51 17.65
C THR A 30 1.02 -11.59 18.29
N VAL A 31 0.32 -12.40 17.48
CA VAL A 31 -0.45 -13.55 17.99
C VAL A 31 0.51 -14.59 18.57
N LEU A 32 1.58 -14.93 17.85
CA LEU A 32 2.50 -15.99 18.24
C LEU A 32 3.26 -15.67 19.54
N HIS A 33 3.53 -14.39 19.81
CA HIS A 33 4.11 -13.91 21.06
C HIS A 33 3.35 -14.43 22.30
N PHE A 34 2.02 -14.56 22.24
CA PHE A 34 1.25 -15.08 23.38
C PHE A 34 1.40 -16.60 23.61
N TYR A 35 1.96 -17.34 22.66
CA TYR A 35 2.07 -18.80 22.70
C TYR A 35 3.51 -19.31 22.73
N VAL A 36 4.46 -18.53 22.21
CA VAL A 36 5.85 -18.94 21.98
C VAL A 36 6.79 -17.89 22.58
N PRO A 37 7.33 -18.13 23.79
CA PRO A 37 8.22 -17.17 24.47
C PRO A 37 9.47 -16.82 23.65
N GLN A 38 9.93 -17.72 22.78
CA GLN A 38 11.14 -17.54 21.96
C GLN A 38 11.02 -16.42 20.91
N VAL A 39 9.80 -16.00 20.58
CA VAL A 39 9.54 -14.90 19.62
C VAL A 39 9.00 -13.65 20.30
N GLU A 40 9.16 -13.55 21.61
CA GLU A 40 8.74 -12.38 22.40
C GLU A 40 9.30 -11.09 21.78
N GLY A 41 8.41 -10.13 21.53
CA GLY A 41 8.76 -8.83 20.98
C GLY A 41 9.14 -8.80 19.49
N PHE A 42 9.22 -9.94 18.79
CA PHE A 42 9.66 -9.95 17.38
C PHE A 42 8.76 -9.12 16.46
N TYR A 43 7.47 -9.02 16.77
CA TYR A 43 6.52 -8.21 16.00
C TYR A 43 6.86 -6.70 16.00
N ILE A 44 7.60 -6.20 17.00
CA ILE A 44 7.90 -4.76 17.18
C ILE A 44 8.65 -4.21 15.97
N VAL A 45 9.56 -4.98 15.38
CA VAL A 45 10.33 -4.55 14.19
C VAL A 45 9.43 -4.33 12.97
N LEU A 46 8.24 -4.93 12.95
CA LEU A 46 7.27 -4.83 11.86
C LEU A 46 6.17 -3.79 12.12
N VAL A 47 6.08 -3.22 13.33
CA VAL A 47 5.08 -2.19 13.68
C VAL A 47 5.07 -1.01 12.70
N PRO A 48 6.22 -0.48 12.21
CA PRO A 48 6.20 0.61 11.23
C PRO A 48 5.50 0.28 9.91
N PHE A 49 5.33 -1.00 9.55
CA PHE A 49 4.63 -1.39 8.32
C PHE A 49 3.12 -1.13 8.40
N VAL A 50 2.53 -1.10 9.61
CA VAL A 50 1.09 -0.86 9.79
C VAL A 50 0.67 0.54 9.32
N PRO A 51 1.26 1.65 9.81
CA PRO A 51 0.92 2.99 9.30
C PRO A 51 1.34 3.16 7.83
N CYS A 52 2.45 2.53 7.39
CA CYS A 52 2.86 2.54 5.98
C CYS A 52 1.85 1.86 5.07
N PHE A 53 1.24 0.76 5.52
CA PHE A 53 0.20 0.05 4.78
C PHE A 53 -1.07 0.89 4.64
N LEU A 54 -1.53 1.50 5.73
CA LEU A 54 -2.69 2.40 5.68
C LEU A 54 -2.45 3.57 4.72
N TRP A 55 -1.26 4.17 4.77
CA TRP A 55 -0.86 5.22 3.85
C TRP A 55 -0.84 4.74 2.40
N SER A 56 -0.24 3.57 2.12
CA SER A 56 -0.13 3.06 0.75
C SER A 56 -1.49 2.72 0.15
N LEU A 57 -2.48 2.31 0.94
CA LEU A 57 -3.86 2.13 0.48
C LEU A 57 -4.47 3.46 0.00
N VAL A 58 -4.30 4.54 0.76
CA VAL A 58 -4.80 5.88 0.39
C VAL A 58 -4.14 6.36 -0.90
N VAL A 59 -2.82 6.22 -1.01
CA VAL A 59 -2.08 6.67 -2.20
C VAL A 59 -2.40 5.79 -3.41
N ARG A 60 -2.52 4.48 -3.24
CA ARG A 60 -2.95 3.56 -4.30
C ARG A 60 -4.35 3.90 -4.81
N HIS A 61 -5.29 4.22 -3.92
CA HIS A 61 -6.63 4.64 -4.33
C HIS A 61 -6.58 5.88 -5.24
N ARG A 62 -5.80 6.89 -4.86
CA ARG A 62 -5.60 8.10 -5.67
C ARG A 62 -4.89 7.82 -6.99
N TRP A 63 -3.90 6.94 -6.99
CA TRP A 63 -3.19 6.52 -8.20
C TRP A 63 -4.15 5.85 -9.21
N LEU A 64 -5.02 4.95 -8.76
CA LEU A 64 -6.02 4.30 -9.63
C LEU A 64 -7.03 5.30 -10.21
N GLN A 65 -7.42 6.32 -9.45
CA GLN A 65 -8.28 7.40 -9.94
C GLN A 65 -7.61 8.19 -11.07
N GLN A 66 -6.32 8.54 -10.93
CA GLN A 66 -5.57 9.24 -11.98
C GLN A 66 -5.49 8.41 -13.27
N SER A 67 -5.19 7.12 -13.17
CA SER A 67 -5.12 6.21 -14.32
C SER A 67 -6.44 6.11 -15.07
N THR A 68 -7.56 6.07 -14.33
CA THR A 68 -8.91 6.00 -14.90
C THR A 68 -9.27 7.28 -15.64
N THR A 69 -8.98 8.45 -15.06
CA THR A 69 -9.24 9.74 -15.69
C THR A 69 -8.36 9.94 -16.94
N ALA A 70 -7.08 9.58 -16.87
CA ALA A 70 -6.18 9.64 -18.02
C ALA A 70 -6.67 8.75 -19.17
N TYR A 71 -7.08 7.51 -18.89
CA TYR A 71 -7.64 6.61 -19.91
C TYR A 71 -8.89 7.20 -20.59
N LYS A 72 -9.84 7.74 -19.81
CA LYS A 72 -11.06 8.36 -20.35
C LYS A 72 -10.75 9.54 -21.28
N SER A 73 -9.81 10.41 -20.91
CA SER A 73 -9.44 11.57 -21.74
C SER A 73 -8.84 11.18 -23.09
N VAL A 74 -8.09 10.06 -23.14
CA VAL A 74 -7.51 9.54 -24.39
C VAL A 74 -8.58 8.92 -25.28
N ASP A 75 -9.59 8.29 -24.69
CA ASP A 75 -10.72 7.70 -25.45
C ASP A 75 -11.62 8.79 -26.07
N GLU A 76 -11.92 9.86 -25.34
CA GLU A 76 -12.70 10.99 -25.87
C GLU A 76 -11.96 11.71 -27.00
N SER A 77 -10.65 11.97 -26.85
CA SER A 77 -9.84 12.59 -27.91
C SER A 77 -9.75 11.76 -29.21
N LYS A 78 -10.03 10.45 -29.16
CA LYS A 78 -10.09 9.57 -30.34
C LYS A 78 -11.47 9.56 -31.00
N LYS A 79 -12.53 9.94 -30.31
CA LYS A 79 -13.90 10.02 -30.87
C LYS A 79 -14.14 11.31 -31.64
N ASP A 80 -13.42 12.37 -31.30
CA ASP A 80 -13.49 13.67 -31.98
C ASP A 80 -12.60 13.76 -33.25
N LYS A 81 -12.02 12.64 -33.70
CA LYS A 81 -11.09 12.57 -34.84
C LYS A 81 -11.54 11.52 -35.86
#